data_AF-A0A8T5JX42-F1
#
_entry.id   AF-A0A8T5JX42-F1
#
_cell.length_a   1.000
_cell.length_b   1.000
_cell.length_c   1.000
_cell.angle_alpha   90.00
_cell.angle_beta   90.00
_cell.angle_gamma   90.00
#
_symmetry.space_group_name_H-M   'P 1'
#
loop_
_entity.id
_entity.type
_entity.pdbx_description
1 polymer ?
#
loop_
_entity_poly.entity_id
_entity_poly.type
_entity_poly.pdbx_seq_one_letter_code
_entity_poly.pdbx_strand_id
1 'polypeptide(L)'
;TVMTLYKMITDHIIAYVNGSVSAGKESVVFWGVAEDNSNVALKIYLVSTSNFKKREPYLTGDPRFRHVKKGTKNLVYLWAKKEHRNLTQCYNAGIPVPRPLYVTNNVLAMDFVGVNGAPCRSLLTSNIDQNDYDQAISLIKDLYHKAKLVHGDFSEYNIFKTDDGLVVFDLGSAVDLRHPNSKEFLKRDINNIIRFFKKRGMIVDDSTRVFEDIVNEL
;
A
#
# COMPACT_ATOMS: atom_id res chain seq x y z
N THR A 1 -16.20 -1.30 -14.62
CA THR A 1 -16.24 -0.79 -13.24
C THR A 1 -17.63 -0.81 -12.65
N VAL A 2 -18.63 -0.12 -13.21
CA VAL A 2 -20.00 -0.09 -12.65
C VAL A 2 -20.58 -1.50 -12.49
N MET A 3 -20.51 -2.35 -13.51
CA MET A 3 -20.93 -3.75 -13.41
C MET A 3 -20.14 -4.57 -12.38
N THR A 4 -18.86 -4.21 -12.14
CA THR A 4 -18.05 -4.85 -11.09
C THR A 4 -18.60 -4.50 -9.71
N LEU A 5 -18.91 -3.23 -9.47
CA LEU A 5 -19.50 -2.77 -8.21
C LEU A 5 -20.90 -3.33 -8.01
N TYR A 6 -21.73 -3.34 -9.06
CA TYR A 6 -23.05 -3.98 -9.03
C TYR A 6 -22.93 -5.44 -8.61
N LYS A 7 -21.99 -6.19 -9.20
CA LYS A 7 -21.75 -7.58 -8.82
C LYS A 7 -21.29 -7.73 -7.37
N MET A 8 -20.41 -6.84 -6.88
CA MET A 8 -20.00 -6.86 -5.47
C MET A 8 -21.17 -6.61 -4.51
N ILE A 9 -22.16 -5.79 -4.92
CA ILE A 9 -23.39 -5.57 -4.15
C ILE A 9 -24.26 -6.83 -4.17
N THR A 10 -24.52 -7.40 -5.35
CA THR A 10 -25.35 -8.61 -5.47
C THR A 10 -24.72 -9.85 -4.83
N ASP A 11 -23.38 -9.89 -4.74
CA ASP A 11 -22.63 -10.96 -4.08
C ASP A 11 -22.44 -10.69 -2.57
N HIS A 12 -23.11 -9.68 -2.00
CA HIS A 12 -23.08 -9.33 -0.57
C HIS A 12 -21.67 -8.97 -0.01
N ILE A 13 -20.75 -8.53 -0.87
CA ILE A 13 -19.41 -8.08 -0.46
C ILE A 13 -19.45 -6.65 0.10
N ILE A 14 -20.32 -5.82 -0.47
CA ILE A 14 -20.62 -4.46 0.01
C ILE A 14 -22.14 -4.25 -0.07
N ALA A 15 -22.71 -3.47 0.83
CA ALA A 15 -24.13 -3.11 0.76
C ALA A 15 -24.36 -1.96 -0.24
N TYR A 16 -23.55 -0.89 -0.13
CA TYR A 16 -23.64 0.27 -1.02
C TYR A 16 -22.32 1.07 -1.08
N VAL A 17 -22.24 1.97 -2.05
CA VAL A 17 -21.09 2.87 -2.28
C VAL A 17 -21.54 4.30 -2.04
N ASN A 18 -20.79 5.05 -1.23
CA ASN A 18 -20.94 6.49 -1.02
C ASN A 18 -20.08 7.27 -2.05
N GLY A 19 -19.56 8.44 -1.65
CA GLY A 19 -18.74 9.30 -2.50
C GLY A 19 -17.27 8.89 -2.59
N SER A 20 -16.55 9.54 -3.51
CA SER A 20 -15.09 9.44 -3.59
C SER A 20 -14.43 10.19 -2.43
N VAL A 21 -13.47 9.56 -1.76
CA VAL A 21 -12.71 10.16 -0.65
C VAL A 21 -11.35 10.70 -1.10
N SER A 22 -10.78 10.14 -2.17
CA SER A 22 -9.50 10.59 -2.73
C SER A 22 -9.39 10.21 -4.20
N ALA A 23 -8.80 11.10 -4.99
CA ALA A 23 -8.53 10.87 -6.40
C ALA A 23 -7.03 11.04 -6.66
N GLY A 24 -6.40 9.97 -7.14
CA GLY A 24 -5.02 9.97 -7.57
C GLY A 24 -4.89 9.85 -9.10
N LYS A 25 -3.66 9.87 -9.59
CA LYS A 25 -3.34 9.74 -11.03
C LYS A 25 -3.73 8.39 -11.63
N GLU A 26 -4.00 7.40 -10.79
CA GLU A 26 -4.07 5.99 -11.19
C GLU A 26 -5.21 5.22 -10.55
N SER A 27 -5.77 5.74 -9.46
CA SER A 27 -6.93 5.16 -8.81
C SER A 27 -7.75 6.25 -8.15
N VAL A 28 -9.03 5.96 -7.96
CA VAL A 28 -9.92 6.74 -7.13
C VAL A 28 -10.36 5.83 -5.99
N VAL A 29 -10.30 6.33 -4.77
CA VAL A 29 -10.78 5.62 -3.58
C VAL A 29 -12.18 6.12 -3.27
N PHE A 30 -13.11 5.19 -3.17
CA PHE A 30 -14.48 5.45 -2.72
C PHE A 30 -14.68 4.92 -1.31
N TRP A 31 -15.54 5.60 -0.55
CA TRP A 31 -16.07 5.05 0.69
C TRP A 31 -17.29 4.19 0.35
N GLY A 32 -17.32 2.96 0.83
CA GLY A 32 -18.47 2.07 0.80
C GLY A 32 -18.79 1.55 2.19
N VAL A 33 -19.90 0.82 2.28
CA VAL A 33 -20.39 0.22 3.53
C VAL A 33 -20.69 -1.25 3.27
N ALA A 34 -20.25 -2.14 4.16
CA ALA A 34 -20.57 -3.56 4.12
C ALA A 34 -21.93 -3.86 4.79
N GLU A 35 -22.43 -5.10 4.69
CA GLU A 35 -23.74 -5.47 5.26
C GLU A 35 -23.82 -5.37 6.78
N ASP A 36 -22.68 -5.55 7.46
CA ASP A 36 -22.55 -5.38 8.91
C ASP A 36 -22.39 -3.91 9.33
N ASN A 37 -22.60 -2.96 8.42
CA ASN A 37 -22.38 -1.53 8.56
C ASN A 37 -20.92 -1.11 8.80
N SER A 38 -19.95 -2.00 8.60
CA SER A 38 -18.54 -1.62 8.64
C SER A 38 -18.14 -0.78 7.41
N ASN A 39 -17.19 0.14 7.61
CA ASN A 39 -16.71 1.02 6.55
C ASN A 39 -15.68 0.31 5.67
N VAL A 40 -15.86 0.42 4.35
CA VAL A 40 -14.99 -0.20 3.34
C VAL A 40 -14.37 0.87 2.45
N ALA A 41 -13.07 0.78 2.20
CA ALA A 41 -12.40 1.54 1.16
C ALA A 41 -12.40 0.73 -0.15
N LEU A 42 -12.92 1.34 -1.22
CA LEU A 42 -12.95 0.77 -2.57
C LEU A 42 -11.94 1.51 -3.45
N LYS A 43 -10.73 0.95 -3.59
CA LYS A 43 -9.70 1.48 -4.50
C LYS A 43 -9.98 0.98 -5.92
N ILE A 44 -10.41 1.90 -6.78
CA ILE A 44 -10.75 1.63 -8.18
C ILE A 44 -9.63 2.14 -9.07
N TYR A 45 -8.88 1.25 -9.70
CA TYR A 45 -7.81 1.64 -10.61
C TYR A 45 -8.36 2.13 -11.96
N LEU A 46 -7.81 3.24 -12.43
CA LEU A 46 -8.14 3.88 -13.70
C LEU A 46 -7.59 3.03 -14.85
N VAL A 47 -8.42 2.74 -15.86
CA VAL A 47 -8.05 1.85 -16.98
C VAL A 47 -7.28 2.59 -18.09
N SER A 48 -6.62 3.71 -17.77
CA SER A 48 -5.85 4.47 -18.76
C SER A 48 -4.48 3.84 -19.00
N THR A 49 -4.14 3.62 -20.27
CA THR A 49 -2.96 2.82 -20.68
C THR A 49 -1.63 3.57 -20.58
N SER A 50 -1.64 4.90 -20.51
CA SER A 50 -0.42 5.74 -20.54
C SER A 50 0.32 5.79 -19.20
N ASN A 51 -0.39 5.85 -18.06
CA ASN A 51 0.23 5.92 -16.74
C ASN A 51 0.80 4.57 -16.27
N PHE A 52 0.17 3.45 -16.66
CA PHE A 52 0.59 2.12 -16.22
C PHE A 52 1.89 1.62 -16.86
N LYS A 53 2.27 2.11 -18.05
CA LYS A 53 3.56 1.74 -18.68
C LYS A 53 4.77 2.11 -17.81
N LYS A 54 4.70 3.23 -17.08
CA LYS A 54 5.77 3.67 -16.16
C LYS A 54 5.97 2.73 -14.98
N ARG A 55 5.01 1.85 -14.72
CA ARG A 55 5.02 0.93 -13.58
C ARG A 55 5.45 -0.49 -13.92
N GLU A 56 5.74 -0.76 -15.20
CA GLU A 56 6.30 -2.02 -15.67
C GLU A 56 7.51 -2.51 -14.82
N PRO A 57 8.45 -1.65 -14.36
CA PRO A 57 9.57 -2.10 -13.55
C PRO A 57 9.20 -2.77 -12.22
N TYR A 58 8.06 -2.45 -11.61
CA TYR A 58 7.60 -3.07 -10.36
C TYR A 58 6.90 -4.43 -10.58
N LEU A 59 6.70 -4.84 -11.83
CA LEU A 59 6.08 -6.09 -12.21
C LEU A 59 7.06 -7.04 -12.93
N THR A 60 7.91 -6.52 -13.81
CA THR A 60 8.79 -7.35 -14.65
C THR A 60 9.86 -8.11 -13.88
N GLY A 61 10.37 -7.54 -12.79
CA GLY A 61 11.31 -8.23 -11.91
C GLY A 61 10.66 -9.06 -10.80
N ASP A 62 9.33 -9.01 -10.66
CA ASP A 62 8.62 -9.77 -9.63
C ASP A 62 8.42 -11.22 -10.12
N PRO A 63 9.07 -12.22 -9.48
CA PRO A 63 9.02 -13.61 -9.94
C PRO A 63 7.60 -14.18 -9.93
N ARG A 64 6.70 -13.59 -9.14
CA ARG A 64 5.30 -14.01 -9.01
C ARG A 64 4.49 -13.73 -10.28
N PHE A 65 4.98 -12.87 -11.17
CA PHE A 65 4.31 -12.45 -12.41
C PHE A 65 5.05 -12.86 -13.69
N ARG A 66 6.14 -13.63 -13.59
CA ARG A 66 6.98 -14.07 -14.74
C ARG A 66 6.23 -14.80 -15.85
N HIS A 67 5.14 -15.50 -15.51
CA HIS A 67 4.33 -16.29 -16.45
C HIS A 67 3.17 -15.52 -17.08
N VAL A 68 2.99 -14.23 -16.77
CA VAL A 68 1.96 -13.40 -17.39
C VAL A 68 2.40 -13.11 -18.84
N LYS A 69 1.73 -13.76 -19.81
CA LYS A 69 1.94 -13.52 -21.24
C LYS A 69 1.78 -12.03 -21.57
N LYS A 70 2.75 -11.48 -22.32
CA LYS A 70 2.67 -10.12 -22.89
C LYS A 70 1.37 -10.00 -23.70
N GLY A 71 0.54 -9.02 -23.34
CA GLY A 71 -0.69 -8.68 -24.08
C GLY A 71 -1.98 -9.41 -23.69
N THR A 72 -1.98 -10.34 -22.72
CA THR A 72 -3.15 -11.25 -22.59
C THR A 72 -4.14 -10.93 -21.44
N LYS A 73 -3.83 -10.03 -20.49
CA LYS A 73 -4.78 -9.61 -19.43
C LYS A 73 -4.51 -8.17 -19.02
N ASN A 74 -5.58 -7.41 -18.75
CA ASN A 74 -5.52 -5.99 -18.38
C ASN A 74 -4.52 -5.78 -17.23
N LEU A 75 -3.41 -5.07 -17.50
CA LEU A 75 -2.32 -4.81 -16.54
C LEU A 75 -2.83 -4.24 -15.22
N VAL A 76 -3.90 -3.46 -15.30
CA VAL A 76 -4.62 -2.89 -14.16
C VAL A 76 -5.17 -3.97 -13.23
N TYR A 77 -5.68 -5.07 -13.76
CA TYR A 77 -6.24 -6.15 -12.95
C TYR A 77 -5.13 -6.94 -12.24
N LEU A 78 -3.99 -7.10 -12.90
CA LEU A 78 -2.81 -7.69 -12.27
C LEU A 78 -2.29 -6.79 -11.16
N TRP A 79 -2.32 -5.47 -11.36
CA TRP A 79 -1.94 -4.51 -10.34
C TRP A 79 -2.85 -4.58 -9.11
N ALA A 80 -4.17 -4.58 -9.31
CA ALA A 80 -5.14 -4.73 -8.23
C ALA A 80 -4.92 -6.04 -7.45
N LYS A 81 -4.70 -7.15 -8.17
CA LYS A 81 -4.39 -8.45 -7.56
C LYS A 81 -3.06 -8.45 -6.80
N LYS A 82 -2.05 -7.76 -7.33
CA LYS A 82 -0.74 -7.61 -6.68
C LYS A 82 -0.88 -6.87 -5.35
N GLU A 83 -1.57 -5.74 -5.35
CA GLU A 83 -1.79 -4.96 -4.13
C GLU A 83 -2.59 -5.76 -3.09
N HIS A 84 -3.68 -6.43 -3.49
CA HIS A 84 -4.42 -7.32 -2.60
C HIS A 84 -3.51 -8.39 -1.97
N ARG A 85 -2.68 -9.06 -2.79
CA ARG A 85 -1.76 -10.10 -2.32
C ARG A 85 -0.73 -9.54 -1.33
N ASN A 86 -0.16 -8.38 -1.63
CA ASN A 86 0.83 -7.74 -0.76
C ASN A 86 0.18 -7.31 0.57
N LEU A 87 -1.02 -6.70 0.55
CA LEU A 87 -1.79 -6.39 1.75
C LEU A 87 -2.09 -7.65 2.57
N THR A 88 -2.46 -8.75 1.92
CA THR A 88 -2.79 -10.02 2.60
C THR A 88 -1.57 -10.57 3.31
N GLN A 89 -0.40 -10.51 2.65
CA GLN A 89 0.87 -10.96 3.20
C GLN A 89 1.30 -10.11 4.40
N CYS A 90 1.14 -8.79 4.34
CA CYS A 90 1.42 -7.89 5.46
C CYS A 90 0.45 -8.11 6.63
N TYR A 91 -0.86 -8.19 6.37
CA TYR A 91 -1.88 -8.40 7.39
C TYR A 91 -1.66 -9.72 8.15
N ASN A 92 -1.41 -10.82 7.42
CA ASN A 92 -1.13 -12.13 8.03
C ASN A 92 0.18 -12.15 8.82
N ALA A 93 1.12 -11.25 8.53
CA ALA A 93 2.37 -11.07 9.26
C ALA A 93 2.22 -10.14 10.49
N GLY A 94 1.02 -9.65 10.78
CA GLY A 94 0.75 -8.73 11.88
C GLY A 94 1.22 -7.30 11.63
N ILE A 95 1.54 -6.93 10.38
CA ILE A 95 1.96 -5.57 10.03
C ILE A 95 0.70 -4.69 9.93
N PRO A 96 0.68 -3.51 10.59
CA PRO A 96 -0.43 -2.57 10.49
C PRO A 96 -0.67 -2.08 9.04
N VAL A 97 -1.67 -2.66 8.40
CA VAL A 97 -2.15 -2.30 7.05
C VAL A 97 -3.69 -2.39 7.01
N PRO A 98 -4.37 -1.72 6.07
CA PRO A 98 -5.79 -1.97 5.83
C PRO A 98 -6.01 -3.44 5.49
N ARG A 99 -6.88 -4.14 6.22
CA ARG A 99 -7.18 -5.55 5.95
C ARG A 99 -7.77 -5.67 4.54
N PRO A 100 -7.18 -6.48 3.64
CA PRO A 100 -7.77 -6.71 2.33
C PRO A 100 -9.01 -7.59 2.48
N LEU A 101 -10.11 -7.17 1.87
CA LEU A 101 -11.38 -7.89 1.94
C LEU A 101 -11.65 -8.66 0.66
N TYR A 102 -11.47 -8.00 -0.48
CA TYR A 102 -11.82 -8.59 -1.77
C TYR A 102 -11.11 -7.89 -2.92
N VAL A 103 -10.84 -8.62 -4.01
CA VAL A 103 -10.36 -8.03 -5.26
C VAL A 103 -11.04 -8.65 -6.46
N THR A 104 -11.57 -7.80 -7.34
CA THR A 104 -12.16 -8.25 -8.60
C THR A 104 -11.93 -7.21 -9.70
N ASN A 105 -11.51 -7.67 -10.87
CA ASN A 105 -11.14 -6.79 -11.99
C ASN A 105 -10.18 -5.66 -11.54
N ASN A 106 -10.61 -4.40 -11.63
CA ASN A 106 -9.86 -3.21 -11.24
C ASN A 106 -10.31 -2.61 -9.90
N VAL A 107 -11.03 -3.37 -9.06
CA VAL A 107 -11.54 -2.89 -7.77
C VAL A 107 -10.92 -3.73 -6.65
N LEU A 108 -10.30 -3.05 -5.69
CA LEU A 108 -9.79 -3.60 -4.44
C LEU A 108 -10.64 -3.05 -3.28
N ALA A 109 -11.25 -3.94 -2.51
CA ALA A 109 -11.93 -3.63 -1.26
C ALA A 109 -11.03 -3.96 -0.07
N MET A 110 -10.94 -3.04 0.88
CA MET A 110 -10.17 -3.19 2.12
C MET A 110 -10.83 -2.40 3.26
N ASP A 111 -10.45 -2.66 4.50
CA ASP A 111 -10.93 -1.89 5.65
C ASP A 111 -10.69 -0.39 5.43
N PHE A 112 -11.67 0.44 5.77
CA PHE A 112 -11.54 1.89 5.70
C PHE A 112 -10.81 2.41 6.94
N VAL A 113 -9.62 3.00 6.75
CA VAL A 113 -8.85 3.63 7.83
C VAL A 113 -9.32 5.08 7.99
N GLY A 114 -10.29 5.28 8.88
CA GLY A 114 -10.91 6.59 9.13
C GLY A 114 -12.29 6.44 9.77
N VAL A 115 -12.99 7.56 9.93
CA VAL A 115 -14.28 7.62 10.64
C VAL A 115 -15.30 8.36 9.79
N ASN A 116 -16.51 7.81 9.65
CA ASN A 116 -17.65 8.44 8.96
C ASN A 116 -17.32 8.97 7.55
N GLY A 117 -16.56 8.19 6.77
CA GLY A 117 -16.17 8.55 5.41
C GLY A 117 -15.02 9.55 5.30
N ALA A 118 -14.52 10.08 6.42
CA ALA A 118 -13.30 10.89 6.44
C ALA A 118 -12.09 9.96 6.64
N PRO A 119 -11.16 9.88 5.67
CA PRO A 119 -9.96 9.08 5.84
C PRO A 119 -9.06 9.66 6.94
N CYS A 120 -8.30 8.80 7.58
CA CYS A 120 -7.27 9.20 8.53
C CYS A 120 -6.24 10.12 7.85
N ARG A 121 -5.61 11.00 8.63
CA ARG A 121 -4.55 11.88 8.12
C ARG A 121 -3.31 11.07 7.78
N SER A 122 -2.66 11.43 6.68
CA SER A 122 -1.34 10.87 6.39
C SER A 122 -0.30 11.45 7.33
N LEU A 123 0.84 10.77 7.44
CA LEU A 123 1.97 11.22 8.24
C LEU A 123 2.45 12.61 7.80
N LEU A 124 2.34 12.94 6.50
CA LEU A 124 2.67 14.25 5.94
C LEU A 124 1.96 15.41 6.64
N THR A 125 0.65 15.26 6.89
CA THR A 125 -0.25 16.31 7.39
C THR A 125 -0.52 16.19 8.89
N SER A 126 0.14 15.24 9.55
CA SER A 126 0.03 15.01 10.98
C SER A 126 1.17 15.67 11.73
N ASN A 127 0.93 15.99 13.00
CA ASN A 127 2.02 16.28 13.93
C ASN A 127 2.78 14.97 14.18
N ILE A 128 4.10 15.07 14.20
CA ILE A 128 4.97 13.91 14.38
C ILE A 128 5.90 14.08 15.58
N ASP A 129 6.34 12.96 16.12
CA ASP A 129 7.32 12.88 17.19
C ASP A 129 8.38 11.81 16.88
N GLN A 130 9.28 11.58 17.85
CA GLN A 130 10.36 10.61 17.73
C GLN A 130 9.84 9.17 17.69
N ASN A 131 8.73 8.87 18.39
CA ASN A 131 8.15 7.54 18.40
C ASN A 131 7.56 7.17 17.02
N ASP A 132 7.00 8.13 16.28
CA ASP A 132 6.59 7.90 14.90
C ASP A 132 7.78 7.54 13.98
N TYR A 133 8.96 8.14 14.20
CA TYR A 133 10.16 7.77 13.44
C TYR A 133 10.57 6.33 13.73
N ASP A 134 10.67 5.98 15.01
CA ASP A 134 11.07 4.63 15.45
C ASP A 134 10.07 3.59 14.93
N GLN A 135 8.77 3.88 14.98
CA GLN A 135 7.72 3.03 14.43
C GLN A 135 7.81 2.92 12.91
N ALA A 136 8.12 4.00 12.18
CA ALA A 136 8.27 3.96 10.73
C ALA A 136 9.47 3.10 10.29
N ILE A 137 10.61 3.17 11.00
CA ILE A 137 11.77 2.29 10.75
C ILE A 137 11.42 0.83 11.08
N SER A 138 10.71 0.60 12.20
CA SER A 138 10.22 -0.73 12.59
C SER A 138 9.28 -1.33 11.53
N LEU A 139 8.41 -0.53 10.91
CA LEU A 139 7.55 -0.98 9.82
C LEU A 139 8.34 -1.39 8.57
N ILE A 140 9.41 -0.67 8.22
CA ILE A 140 10.30 -1.07 7.11
C ILE A 140 10.99 -2.40 7.44
N LYS A 141 11.48 -2.58 8.68
CA LYS A 141 12.04 -3.85 9.17
C LYS A 141 11.02 -4.98 9.04
N ASP A 142 9.80 -4.78 9.52
CA ASP A 142 8.75 -5.79 9.49
C ASP A 142 8.34 -6.17 8.07
N LEU A 143 8.23 -5.19 7.15
CA LEU A 143 7.99 -5.46 5.73
C LEU A 143 9.09 -6.37 5.16
N TYR A 144 10.34 -6.08 5.47
CA TYR A 144 11.49 -6.85 4.98
C TYR A 144 11.56 -8.26 5.60
N HIS A 145 11.55 -8.37 6.92
CA HIS A 145 11.80 -9.64 7.61
C HIS A 145 10.55 -10.52 7.72
N LYS A 146 9.39 -9.96 8.03
CA LYS A 146 8.15 -10.73 8.27
C LYS A 146 7.39 -10.94 6.97
N ALA A 147 7.15 -9.86 6.21
CA ALA A 147 6.41 -9.95 4.96
C ALA A 147 7.28 -10.31 3.75
N LYS A 148 8.62 -10.30 3.83
CA LYS A 148 9.51 -10.55 2.68
C LYS A 148 9.19 -9.63 1.49
N LEU A 149 8.89 -8.37 1.78
CA LEU A 149 8.55 -7.33 0.82
C LEU A 149 9.40 -6.07 1.06
N VAL A 150 9.63 -5.33 -0.01
CA VAL A 150 10.05 -3.93 0.04
C VAL A 150 8.89 -3.10 -0.49
N HIS A 151 8.47 -2.04 0.20
CA HIS A 151 7.31 -1.23 -0.20
C HIS A 151 7.51 -0.60 -1.58
N GLY A 152 8.73 -0.14 -1.87
CA GLY A 152 9.09 0.49 -3.12
C GLY A 152 8.40 1.83 -3.35
N ASP A 153 7.78 2.42 -2.33
CA ASP A 153 7.29 3.81 -2.34
C ASP A 153 7.01 4.28 -0.89
N PHE A 154 7.80 3.80 0.06
CA PHE A 154 7.60 4.10 1.48
C PHE A 154 7.93 5.58 1.72
N SER A 155 6.93 6.35 2.12
CA SER A 155 7.03 7.79 2.34
C SER A 155 5.88 8.26 3.23
N GLU A 156 5.96 9.51 3.69
CA GLU A 156 4.95 10.17 4.52
C GLU A 156 3.56 10.28 3.87
N TYR A 157 3.48 10.06 2.54
CA TYR A 157 2.24 10.06 1.78
C TYR A 157 1.47 8.74 1.91
N ASN A 158 2.18 7.63 2.17
CA ASN A 158 1.65 6.25 2.14
C ASN A 158 1.57 5.62 3.55
N ILE A 159 1.53 6.47 4.57
CA ILE A 159 1.40 6.07 5.98
C ILE A 159 0.30 6.93 6.61
N PHE A 160 -0.71 6.29 7.19
CA PHE A 160 -1.68 6.95 8.06
C PHE A 160 -1.15 7.03 9.49
N LYS A 161 -1.42 8.13 10.20
CA LYS A 161 -1.18 8.25 11.64
C LYS A 161 -2.51 8.16 12.39
N THR A 162 -2.76 7.00 13.00
CA THR A 162 -3.95 6.72 13.82
C THR A 162 -3.64 6.91 15.31
N ASP A 163 -4.66 6.85 16.15
CA ASP A 163 -4.48 6.89 17.60
C ASP A 163 -3.74 5.64 18.13
N ASP A 164 -3.82 4.52 17.39
CA ASP A 164 -3.12 3.25 17.68
C ASP A 164 -1.74 3.16 17.01
N GLY A 165 -1.28 4.24 16.36
CA GLY A 165 0.01 4.33 15.69
C GLY A 165 -0.07 4.33 14.16
N LEU A 166 1.05 4.00 13.52
CA LEU A 166 1.21 4.09 12.07
C LEU A 166 0.62 2.89 11.31
N VAL A 167 -0.12 3.17 10.23
CA VAL A 167 -0.71 2.16 9.33
C VAL A 167 -0.22 2.40 7.90
N VAL A 168 0.42 1.40 7.29
CA VAL A 168 0.99 1.47 5.94
C VAL A 168 -0.07 1.13 4.90
N PHE A 169 -0.13 1.86 3.79
CA PHE A 169 -1.06 1.59 2.69
C PHE A 169 -0.41 1.80 1.32
N ASP A 170 -1.14 1.50 0.24
CA ASP A 170 -0.65 1.57 -1.15
C ASP A 170 0.53 0.62 -1.48
N LEU A 171 0.35 -0.66 -1.16
CA LEU A 171 1.32 -1.73 -1.43
C LEU A 171 1.33 -2.22 -2.89
N GLY A 172 0.75 -1.47 -3.83
CA GLY A 172 0.71 -1.86 -5.24
C GLY A 172 2.11 -1.90 -5.87
N SER A 173 2.98 -0.96 -5.48
CA SER A 173 4.37 -0.90 -5.94
C SER A 173 5.30 -1.88 -5.22
N ALA A 174 4.87 -2.47 -4.10
CA ALA A 174 5.72 -3.32 -3.28
C ALA A 174 6.21 -4.57 -4.02
N VAL A 175 7.49 -4.88 -3.85
CA VAL A 175 8.20 -5.95 -4.56
C VAL A 175 8.66 -7.05 -3.60
N ASP A 176 8.71 -8.27 -4.11
CA ASP A 176 9.31 -9.42 -3.45
C ASP A 176 10.83 -9.22 -3.26
N LEU A 177 11.42 -9.72 -2.17
CA LEU A 177 12.88 -9.57 -1.93
C LEU A 177 13.75 -10.15 -3.06
N ARG A 178 13.24 -11.16 -3.79
CA ARG A 178 13.93 -11.77 -4.94
C ARG A 178 13.94 -10.87 -6.18
N HIS A 179 13.24 -9.75 -6.15
CA HIS A 179 13.28 -8.76 -7.22
C HIS A 179 14.73 -8.25 -7.37
N PRO A 180 15.31 -8.18 -8.58
CA PRO A 180 16.71 -7.77 -8.78
C PRO A 180 17.05 -6.41 -8.16
N ASN A 181 16.08 -5.50 -8.18
CA ASN A 181 16.20 -4.14 -7.64
C ASN A 181 15.68 -3.97 -6.21
N SER A 182 15.36 -5.05 -5.48
CA SER A 182 14.74 -4.96 -4.14
C SER A 182 15.57 -4.10 -3.16
N LYS A 183 16.89 -4.29 -3.14
CA LYS A 183 17.81 -3.52 -2.30
C LYS A 183 17.84 -2.02 -2.64
N GLU A 184 17.77 -1.67 -3.93
CA GLU A 184 17.73 -0.27 -4.36
C GLU A 184 16.40 0.41 -3.98
N PHE A 185 15.28 -0.32 -4.08
CA PHE A 185 14.01 0.16 -3.57
C PHE A 185 14.03 0.36 -2.05
N LEU A 186 14.67 -0.55 -1.31
CA LEU A 186 14.78 -0.45 0.15
C LEU A 186 15.59 0.78 0.56
N LYS A 187 16.75 1.02 -0.08
CA LYS A 187 17.53 2.24 0.14
C LYS A 187 16.71 3.50 -0.12
N ARG A 188 15.88 3.51 -1.16
CA ARG A 188 15.01 4.64 -1.48
C ARG A 188 13.96 4.87 -0.38
N ASP A 189 13.29 3.81 0.05
CA ASP A 189 12.28 3.84 1.10
C ASP A 189 12.86 4.40 2.41
N ILE A 190 14.03 3.90 2.84
CA ILE A 190 14.76 4.40 4.02
C ILE A 190 15.14 5.87 3.88
N ASN A 191 15.70 6.26 2.73
CA ASN A 191 16.11 7.65 2.50
C ASN A 191 14.93 8.62 2.47
N ASN A 192 13.77 8.20 1.95
CA ASN A 192 12.56 9.03 1.93
C ASN A 192 12.10 9.32 3.36
N ILE A 193 11.97 8.28 4.19
CA ILE A 193 11.44 8.44 5.55
C ILE A 193 12.42 9.22 6.45
N ILE A 194 13.72 8.91 6.39
CA ILE A 194 14.75 9.64 7.15
C ILE A 194 14.76 11.11 6.75
N ARG A 195 14.68 11.42 5.45
CA ARG A 195 14.63 12.81 4.97
C ARG A 195 13.40 13.54 5.50
N PHE A 196 12.24 12.89 5.52
CA PHE A 196 10.98 13.46 6.01
C PHE A 196 11.08 13.87 7.48
N PHE A 197 11.56 12.96 8.34
CA PHE A 197 11.71 13.19 9.78
C PHE A 197 12.83 14.20 10.09
N LYS A 198 13.98 14.11 9.41
CA LYS A 198 15.09 15.05 9.55
C LYS A 198 14.67 16.49 9.24
N LYS A 199 13.89 16.70 8.18
CA LYS A 199 13.37 18.04 7.82
C LYS A 199 12.44 18.64 8.87
N ARG A 200 11.87 17.82 9.76
CA ARG A 200 11.00 18.22 10.85
C ARG A 200 11.73 18.28 12.21
N GLY A 201 13.06 18.19 12.20
CA GLY A 201 13.89 18.38 13.39
C GLY A 201 14.00 17.16 14.30
N MET A 202 13.55 15.98 13.86
CA MET A 202 13.74 14.75 14.64
C MET A 202 15.18 14.25 14.55
N ILE A 203 15.61 13.52 15.57
CA ILE A 203 16.90 12.83 15.56
C ILE A 203 16.72 11.57 14.72
N VAL A 204 17.56 11.41 13.70
CA VAL A 204 17.47 10.29 12.77
C VAL A 204 18.83 9.61 12.65
N ASP A 205 18.81 8.30 12.43
CA ASP A 205 19.99 7.50 12.16
C ASP A 205 20.55 7.76 10.76
N ASP A 206 21.81 7.35 10.55
CA ASP A 206 22.41 7.31 9.22
C ASP A 206 21.71 6.27 8.34
N SER A 207 21.33 6.65 7.12
CA SER A 207 20.55 5.77 6.24
C SER A 207 21.31 4.54 5.78
N THR A 208 22.64 4.59 5.71
CA THR A 208 23.49 3.43 5.39
C THR A 208 23.45 2.43 6.53
N ARG A 209 23.60 2.92 7.77
CA ARG A 209 23.51 2.08 8.97
C ARG A 209 22.16 1.40 9.08
N VAL A 210 21.06 2.15 8.93
CA VAL A 210 19.70 1.58 8.96
C VAL A 210 19.53 0.49 7.89
N PHE A 211 20.05 0.72 6.67
CA PHE A 211 20.01 -0.29 5.62
C PHE A 211 20.81 -1.55 5.97
N GLU A 212 22.02 -1.40 6.50
CA GLU A 212 22.85 -2.51 6.93
C GLU A 212 22.19 -3.31 8.05
N ASP A 213 21.63 -2.63 9.05
CA ASP A 213 20.92 -3.26 10.16
C ASP A 213 19.74 -4.12 9.64
N ILE A 214 18.92 -3.58 8.73
CA ILE A 214 17.79 -4.31 8.13
C ILE A 214 18.25 -5.50 7.27
N VAL A 215 19.36 -5.38 6.54
CA VAL A 215 19.80 -6.46 5.64
C VAL A 215 20.55 -7.56 6.40
N ASN A 216 21.23 -7.22 7.50
CA ASN A 216 22.11 -8.11 8.25
C ASN A 216 21.48 -8.72 9.51
N GLU A 217 20.36 -8.18 10.02
CA GLU A 217 19.54 -8.83 11.05
C GLU A 217 18.95 -10.15 10.47
N LEU A 218 19.60 -11.28 10.76
CA LEU A 218 19.11 -12.63 10.45
C LEU A 218 18.28 -13.20 11.61
#